data_AF-A0A4S2D1P7-F1
#
_entry.id   AF-A0A4S2D1P7-F1
#
_cell.length_a   1.000
_cell.length_b   1.000
_cell.length_c   1.000
_cell.angle_alpha   90.00
_cell.angle_beta   90.00
_cell.angle_gamma   90.00
#
_symmetry.space_group_name_H-M   'P 1'
#
loop_
_entity.id
_entity.type
_entity.pdbx_description
1 polymer ?
#
loop_
_entity_poly.entity_id
_entity_poly.type
_entity_poly.pdbx_seq_one_letter_code
_entity_poly.pdbx_strand_id
1 'polypeptide(L)'
;MADTLLTLAHLNAELDALETALLADDHERAGDCLDRLHLNQARFLAMPGALDDVAGLSALEGRQQRIMVMMMSQRDEAGRHVRHGASANRAAHAYLTAESLA
;
A
#
# COMPACT_ATOMS: atom_id res chain seq x y z
N MET A 1 -14.72 -26.02 -1.83
CA MET A 1 -14.23 -24.64 -1.66
C MET A 1 -15.40 -23.73 -1.96
N ALA A 2 -15.82 -22.88 -1.03
CA ALA A 2 -16.92 -21.96 -1.29
C ALA A 2 -16.50 -21.03 -2.44
N ASP A 3 -17.24 -21.08 -3.54
CA ASP A 3 -17.05 -20.16 -4.66
C ASP A 3 -17.60 -18.81 -4.19
N THR A 4 -16.75 -18.02 -3.53
CA THR A 4 -17.12 -16.69 -3.07
C THR A 4 -17.47 -15.88 -4.31
N LEU A 5 -18.76 -15.54 -4.46
CA LEU A 5 -19.22 -14.65 -5.51
C LEU A 5 -18.43 -13.34 -5.42
N LEU A 6 -17.60 -13.10 -6.43
CA LEU A 6 -16.85 -11.86 -6.57
C LEU A 6 -17.83 -10.74 -6.88
N THR A 7 -17.85 -9.72 -6.02
CA THR A 7 -18.75 -8.57 -6.13
C THR A 7 -17.97 -7.29 -5.85
N LEU A 8 -18.53 -6.13 -6.23
CA LEU A 8 -17.95 -4.84 -5.85
C LEU A 8 -17.85 -4.68 -4.33
N ALA A 9 -18.79 -5.23 -3.57
CA ALA A 9 -18.72 -5.25 -2.11
C ALA A 9 -17.50 -6.05 -1.61
N HIS A 10 -17.20 -7.19 -2.25
CA HIS A 10 -16.01 -7.97 -1.94
C HIS A 10 -14.71 -7.19 -2.19
N LEU A 11 -14.59 -6.54 -3.35
CA LEU A 11 -13.42 -5.71 -3.68
C LEU A 11 -13.27 -4.51 -2.73
N ASN A 12 -14.39 -3.92 -2.29
CA ASN A 12 -14.35 -2.87 -1.27
C ASN A 12 -13.88 -3.40 0.09
N ALA A 13 -14.31 -4.58 0.51
CA ALA A 13 -13.82 -5.19 1.75
C ALA A 13 -12.32 -5.52 1.68
N GLU A 14 -11.79 -5.87 0.51
CA GLU A 14 -10.35 -6.05 0.32
C GLU A 14 -9.58 -4.72 0.41
N LEU A 15 -10.15 -3.63 -0.10
CA LEU A 15 -9.60 -2.29 0.13
C LEU A 15 -9.65 -1.88 1.62
N ASP A 16 -10.67 -2.28 2.38
CA ASP A 16 -10.73 -2.07 3.84
C ASP A 16 -9.59 -2.81 4.56
N ALA A 17 -9.34 -4.06 4.16
CA ALA A 17 -8.27 -4.85 4.74
C ALA A 17 -6.89 -4.27 4.42
N LEU A 18 -6.69 -3.80 3.18
CA LEU A 18 -5.47 -3.12 2.76
C LEU A 18 -5.26 -1.83 3.56
N GLU A 19 -6.26 -0.97 3.64
CA GLU A 19 -6.19 0.29 4.39
C GLU A 19 -5.88 0.04 5.87
N THR A 20 -6.53 -0.96 6.48
CA THR A 20 -6.26 -1.37 7.87
C THR A 20 -4.81 -1.83 8.06
N ALA A 21 -4.27 -2.64 7.14
CA ALA A 21 -2.89 -3.09 7.22
C ALA A 21 -1.89 -1.93 7.06
N LEU A 22 -2.16 -1.01 6.14
CA LEU A 22 -1.33 0.19 5.92
C LEU A 22 -1.34 1.15 7.11
N LEU A 23 -2.48 1.29 7.81
CA LEU A 23 -2.58 2.10 9.02
C LEU A 23 -1.91 1.46 10.25
N ALA A 24 -1.74 0.14 10.23
CA ALA A 24 -1.05 -0.62 11.27
C ALA A 24 0.46 -0.78 11.01
N ASP A 25 0.99 -0.17 9.94
CA ASP A 25 2.36 -0.36 9.43
C ASP A 25 2.73 -1.85 9.19
N ASP A 26 1.72 -2.69 8.94
CA ASP A 26 1.89 -4.11 8.63
C ASP A 26 2.10 -4.29 7.12
N HIS A 27 3.33 -3.99 6.68
CA HIS A 27 3.67 -3.95 5.26
C HIS A 27 3.65 -5.32 4.57
N GLU A 28 3.93 -6.40 5.30
CA GLU A 28 3.81 -7.76 4.75
C GLU A 28 2.35 -8.09 4.44
N ARG A 29 1.45 -7.85 5.40
CA ARG A 29 0.01 -8.05 5.20
C ARG A 29 -0.56 -7.10 4.14
N ALA A 30 -0.06 -5.87 4.06
CA ALA A 30 -0.46 -4.94 3.02
C ALA A 30 -0.08 -5.47 1.62
N GLY A 31 1.09 -6.11 1.48
CA GLY A 31 1.50 -6.81 0.26
C GLY A 31 0.55 -7.95 -0.11
N ASP A 32 0.24 -8.83 0.84
CA ASP A 32 -0.73 -9.92 0.62
C ASP A 32 -2.11 -9.41 0.20
N CYS A 33 -2.56 -8.30 0.78
CA CYS A 33 -3.80 -7.63 0.42
C CYS A 33 -3.78 -7.09 -1.01
N LEU A 34 -2.67 -6.50 -1.45
CA LEU A 34 -2.51 -5.99 -2.82
C LEU A 34 -2.54 -7.12 -3.86
N ASP A 35 -1.82 -8.21 -3.61
CA ASP A 35 -1.79 -9.36 -4.54
C ASP A 35 -3.16 -10.00 -4.68
N ARG A 36 -3.87 -10.17 -3.56
CA ARG A 36 -5.23 -10.70 -3.56
C ARG A 36 -6.21 -9.78 -4.29
N LEU A 37 -6.16 -8.49 -3.99
CA LEU A 37 -7.00 -7.48 -4.63
C LEU A 37 -6.76 -7.46 -6.15
N HIS A 38 -5.50 -7.52 -6.60
CA HIS A 38 -5.16 -7.56 -8.02
C HIS A 38 -5.77 -8.79 -8.72
N LEU A 39 -5.59 -9.98 -8.13
CA LEU A 39 -6.16 -11.22 -8.65
C LEU A 39 -7.69 -11.15 -8.72
N ASN A 40 -8.34 -10.68 -7.65
CA ASN A 40 -9.79 -10.65 -7.55
C ASN A 40 -10.42 -9.56 -8.43
N GLN A 41 -9.75 -8.44 -8.66
CA GLN A 41 -10.17 -7.45 -9.65
C GLN A 41 -10.14 -8.02 -11.07
N ALA A 42 -9.05 -8.71 -11.44
CA ALA A 42 -8.94 -9.35 -12.75
C ALA A 42 -10.06 -10.39 -12.96
N ARG A 43 -10.36 -11.19 -11.93
CA ARG A 43 -11.46 -12.15 -11.96
C ARG A 43 -12.83 -11.47 -12.03
N PHE A 44 -13.03 -10.39 -11.27
CA PHE A 44 -14.28 -9.62 -11.30
C PHE A 44 -14.54 -9.04 -12.69
N LEU A 45 -13.55 -8.38 -13.30
CA LEU A 45 -13.66 -7.77 -14.63
C LEU A 45 -13.87 -8.79 -15.75
N ALA A 46 -13.50 -10.05 -15.55
CA ALA A 46 -13.76 -11.14 -16.49
C ALA A 46 -15.21 -11.66 -16.45
N MET A 47 -16.01 -11.28 -15.44
CA MET A 47 -17.40 -11.72 -15.33
C MET A 47 -18.32 -10.95 -16.30
N PRO A 48 -19.33 -11.62 -16.90
CA PRO A 48 -20.36 -10.92 -17.66
C PRO A 48 -21.09 -9.88 -16.79
N GLY A 49 -21.30 -8.67 -17.33
CA GLY A 49 -21.98 -7.59 -16.61
C GLY A 49 -21.14 -6.90 -15.53
N ALA A 50 -19.83 -7.18 -15.42
CA ALA A 50 -18.96 -6.55 -14.43
C ALA A 50 -18.91 -5.01 -14.53
N LEU A 51 -19.25 -4.46 -15.71
CA LEU A 51 -19.24 -3.02 -15.98
C LEU A 51 -20.61 -2.35 -15.87
N ASP A 52 -21.65 -3.08 -15.46
CA ASP A 52 -23.02 -2.57 -15.43
C ASP A 52 -23.23 -1.55 -14.30
N ASP A 53 -22.52 -1.71 -13.17
CA ASP A 53 -22.55 -0.78 -12.04
C ASP A 53 -21.42 0.27 -12.12
N VAL A 54 -21.61 1.24 -13.04
CA VAL A 54 -20.65 2.34 -13.27
C VAL A 54 -20.43 3.20 -12.02
N ALA A 55 -21.47 3.41 -11.21
CA ALA A 55 -21.38 4.23 -10.00
C ALA A 55 -20.54 3.51 -8.93
N GLY A 56 -20.78 2.21 -8.71
CA GLY A 56 -19.98 1.39 -7.81
C GLY A 56 -18.52 1.26 -8.25
N LEU A 57 -18.26 1.15 -9.56
CA LEU A 57 -16.90 1.14 -10.11
C LEU A 57 -16.18 2.47 -9.90
N SER A 58 -16.85 3.60 -10.16
CA SER A 58 -16.29 4.93 -9.91
C SER A 58 -15.95 5.15 -8.43
N ALA A 59 -16.80 4.66 -7.53
CA ALA A 59 -16.54 4.71 -6.09
C ALA A 59 -15.34 3.84 -5.68
N LEU A 60 -15.22 2.64 -6.26
CA LEU A 60 -14.09 1.74 -6.05
C LEU A 60 -12.77 2.38 -6.52
N GLU A 61 -12.75 2.94 -7.72
CA GLU A 61 -11.60 3.65 -8.28
C GLU A 61 -11.19 4.84 -7.39
N GLY A 62 -12.15 5.69 -7.02
CA GLY A 62 -11.88 6.84 -6.14
C GLY A 62 -11.29 6.42 -4.80
N ARG A 63 -11.62 5.21 -4.31
CA ARG A 63 -11.02 4.66 -3.11
C ARG A 63 -9.60 4.16 -3.32
N GLN A 64 -9.34 3.45 -4.42
CA GLN A 64 -7.99 3.03 -4.80
C GLN A 64 -7.04 4.24 -4.93
N GLN A 65 -7.51 5.33 -5.52
CA GLN A 65 -6.74 6.57 -5.65
C GLN A 65 -6.37 7.16 -4.29
N ARG A 66 -7.29 7.16 -3.30
CA ARG A 66 -6.99 7.62 -1.95
C ARG A 66 -5.93 6.76 -1.25
N ILE A 67 -6.04 5.44 -1.36
CA ILE A 67 -5.06 4.50 -0.78
C ILE A 67 -3.69 4.67 -1.46
N MET A 68 -3.65 4.86 -2.78
CA MET A 68 -2.41 5.14 -3.51
C MET A 68 -1.72 6.40 -2.98
N VAL A 69 -2.46 7.49 -2.75
CA VAL A 69 -1.90 8.72 -2.16
C VAL A 69 -1.34 8.47 -0.77
N MET A 70 -2.02 7.67 0.07
CA MET A 70 -1.53 7.28 1.39
C MET A 70 -0.20 6.51 1.31
N MET A 71 -0.12 5.50 0.44
CA MET A 71 1.11 4.71 0.22
C MET A 71 2.26 5.58 -0.31
N MET A 72 1.98 6.54 -1.20
CA MET A 72 2.98 7.49 -1.69
C MET A 72 3.53 8.36 -0.55
N SER A 73 2.65 8.86 0.32
CA SER A 73 3.05 9.65 1.50
C SER A 73 3.93 8.83 2.46
N GLN A 74 3.54 7.59 2.76
CA GLN A 74 4.30 6.67 3.60
C GLN A 74 5.68 6.35 3.00
N ARG A 75 5.75 6.10 1.68
CA ARG A 75 7.01 5.91 0.96
C ARG A 75 7.92 7.13 1.07
N ASP A 76 7.36 8.32 0.90
CA ASP A 76 8.14 9.56 0.93
C ASP A 76 8.67 9.86 2.35
N GLU A 77 7.92 9.51 3.39
CA GLU A 77 8.37 9.53 4.79
C GLU A 77 9.48 8.49 5.06
N ALA A 78 9.29 7.24 4.65
CA ALA A 78 10.33 6.22 4.75
C ALA A 78 11.63 6.66 4.05
N GLY A 79 11.51 7.27 2.86
CA GLY A 79 12.64 7.84 2.12
C GLY A 79 13.34 8.97 2.88
N ARG A 80 12.61 9.81 3.64
CA ARG A 80 13.20 10.81 4.52
C ARG A 80 13.98 10.14 5.64
N HIS A 81 13.42 9.15 6.33
CA HIS A 81 14.11 8.45 7.42
C HIS A 81 15.42 7.81 6.98
N VAL A 82 15.44 7.14 5.82
CA VAL A 82 16.66 6.54 5.26
C VAL A 82 17.75 7.61 5.01
N ARG A 83 17.38 8.75 4.44
CA ARG A 83 18.34 9.85 4.20
C ARG A 83 18.88 10.43 5.50
N HIS A 84 18.02 10.62 6.50
CA HIS A 84 18.43 11.10 7.83
C HIS A 84 19.40 10.12 8.51
N GLY A 85 19.13 8.82 8.47
CA GLY A 85 20.03 7.79 8.99
C GLY A 85 21.40 7.79 8.29
N ALA A 86 21.42 7.94 6.97
CA ALA A 86 22.68 8.05 6.23
C ALA A 86 23.48 9.30 6.61
N SER A 87 22.83 10.45 6.81
CA SER A 87 23.51 11.65 7.30
C SER A 87 24.03 11.50 8.73
N ALA A 88 23.27 10.87 9.63
CA ALA A 88 23.68 10.63 11.00
C ALA A 88 24.92 9.74 11.07
N ASN A 89 24.98 8.66 10.25
CA ASN A 89 26.16 7.81 10.14
C ASN A 89 27.39 8.56 9.61
N ARG A 90 27.22 9.42 8.60
CA ARG A 90 28.33 10.26 8.10
C ARG A 90 28.85 11.22 9.18
N ALA A 91 27.95 11.83 9.95
CA ALA A 91 28.33 12.71 11.05
C ALA A 91 29.07 11.94 12.15
N ALA A 92 28.55 10.78 12.59
CA ALA A 92 29.20 9.93 13.57
C ALA A 92 30.61 9.49 13.11
N HIS A 93 30.76 9.10 11.84
CA HIS A 93 32.07 8.76 11.28
C HIS A 93 33.03 9.95 11.28
N ALA A 94 32.56 11.15 10.92
CA ALA A 94 33.37 12.36 10.93
C ALA A 94 33.83 12.71 12.36
N TYR A 95 32.95 12.59 13.35
CA TYR A 95 33.31 12.77 14.76
C TYR A 95 34.36 11.76 15.22
N LEU A 96 34.16 10.46 14.96
CA LEU A 96 35.14 9.42 15.32
C LEU A 96 36.50 9.64 14.62
N THR A 97 36.49 10.09 13.36
CA THR A 97 37.72 10.41 12.64
C THR A 97 38.43 11.61 13.26
N ALA A 98 37.68 12.67 13.61
CA ALA A 98 38.24 13.85 14.25
C ALA A 98 38.84 13.52 15.63
N GLU A 99 38.17 12.69 16.44
CA GLU A 99 38.70 12.21 17.73
C GLU A 99 39.96 11.35 17.55
N SER A 100 40.06 10.56 16.48
CA SER A 100 41.26 9.74 16.22
C SER A 100 42.51 10.53 15.81
N LEU A 101 42.32 11.79 15.38
CA LEU A 101 43.39 12.68 14.93
C LEU A 101 43.84 13.68 16.01
N ALA A 102 43.16 13.69 17.16
CA ALA A 102 43.45 14.54 18.32
C ALA A 102 44.29 13.79 19.36
#